data_AF-A0A1R2B4I7-F1
#
_entry.id   AF-A0A1R2B4I7-F1
#
_cell.length_a   1.000
_cell.length_b   1.000
_cell.length_c   1.000
_cell.angle_alpha   90.00
_cell.angle_beta   90.00
_cell.angle_gamma   90.00
#
_symmetry.space_group_name_H-M   'P 1'
#
loop_
_entity.id
_entity.type
_entity.pdbx_description
1 polymer ?
#
loop_
_entity_poly.entity_id
_entity_poly.type
_entity_poly.pdbx_seq_one_letter_code
_entity_poly.pdbx_strand_id
1 'polypeptide(L)'
;MSDAPSKKKSGKKGKRKESSSPKSRKSPKSKGSSELGSLKEDPLMTEIAGNSCFRHHKEVKYFCELHEEVLCEECLSSAPYTTSPSKICKIDEAYRKKFTSVYQILNSQIFPKRDQLKSQINKINNKISEVQAAKGFIEKDMKSEFSALNERLNSNFGTKFALLEYDVQELQSDLDRIDYVVNSIHGANSDIQGFLNKYTEIRDTTDLILAKPFRTEIDIDPYSLPKELSEIRENVVQYPALKNLLQTKDEIIWKLTHEVVNNTSKVDENTQKELAEWANLTEKFSSELARYRMICEYCGIPLDNISVNTNCSRNLGNRHYFNKIN
;
A
#
# COMPACT_ATOMS: atom_id res chain seq x y z
N MET A 1 -59.89 -29.20 -29.21
CA MET A 1 -58.81 -28.18 -29.22
C MET A 1 -58.84 -27.53 -27.84
N SER A 2 -57.88 -27.66 -26.93
CA SER A 2 -56.65 -28.44 -26.87
C SER A 2 -56.40 -28.63 -25.37
N ASP A 3 -56.47 -29.87 -24.90
CA ASP A 3 -56.22 -30.22 -23.50
C ASP A 3 -54.71 -30.35 -23.25
N ALA A 4 -54.27 -29.71 -22.16
CA ALA A 4 -52.91 -29.78 -21.65
C ALA A 4 -52.60 -31.15 -21.04
N PRO A 5 -51.39 -31.70 -21.23
CA PRO A 5 -50.95 -32.84 -20.43
C PRO A 5 -50.11 -32.39 -19.23
N SER A 6 -50.57 -32.82 -18.07
CA SER A 6 -49.80 -32.98 -16.84
C SER A 6 -48.94 -34.25 -16.92
N LYS A 7 -47.76 -34.25 -16.27
CA LYS A 7 -46.96 -35.39 -15.75
C LYS A 7 -45.53 -34.88 -15.48
N LYS A 8 -44.74 -35.33 -14.50
CA LYS A 8 -44.89 -36.18 -13.32
C LYS A 8 -43.56 -36.01 -12.55
N LYS A 9 -43.62 -35.96 -11.22
CA LYS A 9 -42.47 -36.10 -10.33
C LYS A 9 -41.95 -37.53 -10.39
N SER A 10 -40.62 -37.70 -10.47
CA SER A 10 -39.94 -38.91 -9.99
C SER A 10 -38.60 -38.50 -9.38
N GLY A 11 -38.51 -38.63 -8.06
CA GLY A 11 -37.27 -38.42 -7.33
C GLY A 11 -36.29 -39.57 -7.54
N LYS A 12 -35.00 -39.25 -7.48
CA LYS A 12 -33.95 -40.22 -7.25
C LYS A 12 -32.97 -39.65 -6.23
N LYS A 13 -33.02 -40.22 -5.01
CA LYS A 13 -32.07 -40.00 -3.92
C LYS A 13 -30.69 -40.48 -4.37
N GLY A 14 -29.78 -39.55 -4.65
CA GLY A 14 -28.34 -39.83 -4.74
C GLY A 14 -27.68 -39.53 -3.40
N LYS A 15 -27.24 -40.58 -2.69
CA LYS A 15 -26.34 -40.48 -1.53
C LYS A 15 -25.03 -39.84 -1.99
N ARG A 16 -24.82 -38.56 -1.71
CA ARG A 16 -23.48 -37.95 -1.71
C ARG A 16 -22.73 -38.51 -0.49
N LYS A 17 -21.68 -39.28 -0.75
CA LYS A 17 -20.65 -39.61 0.25
C LYS A 17 -19.95 -38.28 0.59
N GLU A 18 -20.10 -37.86 1.84
CA GLU A 18 -19.28 -36.82 2.44
C GLU A 18 -17.81 -37.28 2.43
N SER A 19 -17.01 -36.68 1.56
CA SER A 19 -15.56 -36.72 1.67
C SER A 19 -15.17 -35.98 2.94
N SER A 20 -14.76 -36.75 3.94
CA SER A 20 -14.19 -36.27 5.19
C SER A 20 -12.92 -35.47 4.91
N SER A 21 -13.04 -34.15 4.87
CA SER A 21 -11.88 -33.26 4.97
C SER A 21 -11.37 -33.19 6.40
N PRO A 22 -10.06 -32.96 6.60
CA PRO A 22 -9.40 -33.18 7.88
C PRO A 22 -9.84 -32.15 8.91
N LYS A 23 -10.10 -32.65 10.12
CA LYS A 23 -10.31 -31.90 11.36
C LYS A 23 -9.43 -30.64 11.39
N SER A 24 -10.06 -29.48 11.22
CA SER A 24 -9.51 -28.21 11.68
C SER A 24 -9.19 -28.36 13.16
N ARG A 25 -7.90 -28.44 13.50
CA ARG A 25 -7.43 -28.24 14.88
C ARG A 25 -7.97 -26.88 15.31
N LYS A 26 -8.98 -26.91 16.19
CA LYS A 26 -9.38 -25.77 17.00
C LYS A 26 -8.12 -25.28 17.70
N SER A 27 -7.63 -24.13 17.25
CA SER A 27 -6.64 -23.37 18.00
C SER A 27 -7.16 -23.19 19.43
N PRO A 28 -6.34 -23.43 20.46
CA PRO A 28 -6.73 -23.16 21.82
C PRO A 28 -7.06 -21.67 21.91
N LYS A 29 -8.30 -21.40 22.32
CA LYS A 29 -8.80 -20.07 22.66
C LYS A 29 -7.92 -19.58 23.80
N SER A 30 -6.90 -18.78 23.48
CA SER A 30 -6.09 -18.04 24.44
C SER A 30 -6.99 -17.01 25.10
N LYS A 31 -7.74 -17.43 26.13
CA LYS A 31 -8.22 -16.56 27.20
C LYS A 31 -6.99 -16.18 28.03
N GLY A 32 -6.20 -15.25 27.51
CA GLY A 32 -5.17 -14.55 28.25
C GLY A 32 -5.73 -13.21 28.69
N SER A 33 -5.73 -13.01 30.01
CA SER A 33 -5.65 -11.72 30.74
C SER A 33 -6.74 -10.68 30.42
N SER A 34 -7.56 -10.24 31.37
CA SER A 34 -7.15 -9.76 32.68
C SER A 34 -8.37 -9.69 33.61
N GLU A 35 -8.63 -10.73 34.40
CA GLU A 35 -9.22 -10.49 35.71
C GLU A 35 -8.17 -9.72 36.49
N LEU A 36 -8.48 -8.45 36.76
CA LEU A 36 -7.79 -7.69 37.79
C LEU A 36 -7.77 -8.58 39.02
N GLY A 37 -6.55 -8.95 39.42
CA GLY A 37 -6.33 -9.57 40.71
C GLY A 37 -7.04 -8.74 41.75
N SER A 38 -8.00 -9.39 42.41
CA SER A 38 -8.40 -9.05 43.77
C SER A 38 -7.10 -8.96 44.57
N LEU A 39 -6.62 -7.74 44.76
CA LEU A 39 -5.64 -7.42 45.77
C LEU A 39 -6.29 -7.87 47.06
N LYS A 40 -5.81 -9.02 47.56
CA LYS A 40 -5.92 -9.36 48.97
C LYS A 40 -5.52 -8.09 49.72
N GLU A 41 -6.49 -7.52 50.41
CA GLU A 41 -6.25 -6.45 51.36
C GLU A 41 -5.20 -7.00 52.34
N ASP A 42 -3.96 -6.53 52.17
CA ASP A 42 -2.93 -6.73 53.17
C ASP A 42 -3.45 -6.14 54.49
N PRO A 43 -3.11 -6.78 55.63
CA PRO A 43 -3.65 -6.37 56.91
C PRO A 43 -3.34 -4.90 57.16
N LEU A 44 -4.38 -4.18 57.60
CA LEU A 44 -4.33 -2.86 58.24
C LEU A 44 -2.89 -2.48 58.61
N MET A 45 -2.29 -1.60 57.81
CA MET A 45 -1.15 -0.81 58.23
C MET A 45 -1.57 -0.14 59.54
N THR A 46 -0.96 -0.63 60.62
CA THR A 46 -0.74 0.00 61.91
C THR A 46 -1.34 1.39 61.99
N GLU A 47 -2.35 1.56 62.85
CA GLU A 47 -2.85 2.85 63.30
C GLU A 47 -1.68 3.82 63.44
N ILE A 48 -1.61 4.77 62.51
CA ILE A 48 -0.56 5.79 62.47
C ILE A 48 -0.64 6.49 63.81
N ALA A 49 0.42 6.35 64.60
CA ALA A 49 0.60 7.01 65.90
C ALA A 49 0.18 8.47 65.76
N GLY A 50 -1.00 8.79 66.29
CA GLY A 50 -1.66 10.07 66.06
C GLY A 50 -0.81 11.20 66.61
N ASN A 51 -0.58 12.24 65.79
CA ASN A 51 -0.01 13.56 66.10
C ASN A 51 1.05 13.63 67.23
N SER A 52 1.79 12.55 67.49
CA SER A 52 2.63 12.41 68.67
C SER A 52 4.05 12.12 68.24
N CYS A 53 4.97 12.78 68.91
CA CYS A 53 6.39 12.66 68.66
C CYS A 53 6.83 11.25 69.05
N PHE A 54 7.54 10.59 68.14
CA PHE A 54 8.03 9.23 68.34
C PHE A 54 8.91 9.06 69.59
N ARG A 55 9.62 10.11 70.02
CA ARG A 55 10.58 10.06 71.15
C ARG A 55 9.95 10.39 72.50
N HIS A 56 8.94 11.26 72.52
CA HIS A 56 8.39 11.81 73.75
C HIS A 56 6.89 11.50 73.94
N HIS A 57 6.24 10.92 72.92
CA HIS A 57 4.80 10.66 72.87
C HIS A 57 3.93 11.91 73.12
N LYS A 58 4.47 13.10 72.85
CA LYS A 58 3.81 14.42 72.99
C LYS A 58 3.42 15.00 71.64
N GLU A 59 2.46 15.92 71.62
CA GLU A 59 1.97 16.53 70.39
C GLU A 59 3.10 17.14 69.52
N VAL A 60 3.13 16.81 68.23
CA VAL A 60 4.06 17.40 67.26
C VAL A 60 3.56 18.76 66.81
N LYS A 61 4.38 19.80 66.98
CA LYS A 61 4.02 21.19 66.63
C LYS A 61 5.00 21.81 65.62
N TYR A 62 6.17 21.22 65.47
CA TYR A 62 7.27 21.78 64.69
C TYR A 62 7.78 20.77 63.66
N PHE A 63 8.45 21.28 62.64
CA PHE A 63 9.13 20.49 61.62
C PHE A 63 10.54 21.04 61.41
N CYS A 64 11.54 20.17 61.39
CA CYS A 64 12.92 20.54 61.09
C CYS A 64 13.17 20.37 59.59
N GLU A 65 13.44 21.48 58.88
CA GLU A 65 13.69 21.43 57.42
C GLU A 65 14.98 20.69 57.06
N LEU A 66 15.98 20.68 57.95
CA LEU A 66 17.29 20.07 57.69
C LEU A 66 17.27 18.55 57.78
N HIS A 67 16.55 18.01 58.77
CA HIS A 67 16.48 16.57 59.06
C HIS A 67 15.21 15.91 58.51
N GLU A 68 14.25 16.71 58.00
CA GLU A 68 12.94 16.26 57.51
C GLU A 68 12.12 15.47 58.55
N GLU A 69 12.26 15.83 59.83
CA GLU A 69 11.57 15.19 60.96
C GLU A 69 10.53 16.12 61.61
N VAL A 70 9.44 15.53 62.11
CA VAL A 70 8.43 16.21 62.95
C VAL A 70 8.88 16.21 64.41
N LEU A 71 8.70 17.34 65.09
CA LEU A 71 9.21 17.59 66.43
C LEU A 71 8.10 18.07 67.39
N CYS A 72 8.15 17.61 68.64
CA CYS A 72 7.43 18.24 69.76
C CYS A 72 8.29 19.32 70.43
N GLU A 73 7.76 20.02 71.44
CA GLU A 73 8.50 21.05 72.19
C GLU A 73 9.75 20.51 72.91
N GLU A 74 9.72 19.28 73.42
CA GLU A 74 10.88 18.68 74.11
C GLU A 74 12.02 18.30 73.17
N CYS A 75 11.69 17.96 71.92
CA CYS A 75 12.69 17.75 70.88
C CYS A 75 13.54 19.01 70.65
N LEU A 76 12.99 20.21 70.83
CA LEU A 76 13.74 21.45 70.63
C LEU A 76 14.82 21.67 71.69
N SER A 77 14.63 21.11 72.88
CA SER A 77 15.56 21.24 74.02
C SER A 77 16.63 20.14 74.05
N SER A 78 16.47 19.09 73.24
CA SER A 78 17.43 17.99 73.14
C SER A 78 18.41 18.22 71.99
N ALA A 79 19.68 17.87 72.22
CA ALA A 79 20.66 17.78 71.14
C ALA A 79 20.16 16.77 70.10
N PRO A 80 20.23 17.07 68.78
CA PRO A 80 21.10 18.04 68.12
C PRO A 80 20.47 19.41 67.78
N TYR A 81 19.21 19.64 68.16
CA TYR A 81 18.44 20.80 67.70
C TYR A 81 18.80 22.10 68.44
N THR A 82 19.45 22.00 69.59
CA THR A 82 19.96 23.14 70.38
C THR A 82 21.37 23.59 69.97
N THR A 83 22.19 22.67 69.48
CA THR A 83 23.61 22.92 69.19
C THR A 83 23.89 23.31 67.74
N SER A 84 22.96 22.99 66.83
CA SER A 84 23.06 23.33 65.41
C SER A 84 22.00 24.38 65.01
N PRO A 85 22.31 25.34 64.13
CA PRO A 85 21.32 26.27 63.59
C PRO A 85 20.39 25.51 62.61
N SER A 86 19.48 24.72 63.17
CA SER A 86 18.45 24.00 62.43
C SER A 86 17.30 24.95 62.09
N LYS A 87 16.89 24.99 60.81
CA LYS A 87 15.73 25.77 60.41
C LYS A 87 14.45 25.03 60.79
N ILE A 88 13.88 25.44 61.92
CA ILE A 88 12.67 24.85 62.51
C ILE A 88 11.50 25.79 62.25
N CYS A 89 10.38 25.23 61.79
CA CYS A 89 9.16 25.99 61.51
C CYS A 89 7.93 25.27 62.11
N LYS A 90 6.79 25.96 62.14
CA LYS A 90 5.53 25.34 62.57
C LYS A 90 5.11 24.28 61.56
N ILE A 91 4.54 23.18 62.06
CA ILE A 91 4.15 22.04 61.22
C ILE A 91 3.17 22.44 60.11
N ASP A 92 2.24 23.36 60.38
CA ASP A 92 1.29 23.87 59.37
C ASP A 92 1.97 24.60 58.22
N GLU A 93 3.02 25.37 58.52
CA GLU A 93 3.77 26.12 57.51
C GLU A 93 4.60 25.18 56.65
N ALA A 94 5.30 24.23 57.29
CA ALA A 94 6.04 23.17 56.59
C ALA A 94 5.13 22.35 55.68
N TYR A 95 3.96 21.94 56.19
CA TYR A 95 2.94 21.20 55.45
C TYR A 95 2.50 21.99 54.22
N ARG A 96 2.08 23.26 54.38
CA ARG A 96 1.63 24.10 53.25
C ARG A 96 2.74 24.23 52.20
N LYS A 97 3.98 24.48 52.61
CA LYS A 97 5.13 24.64 51.71
C LYS A 97 5.44 23.36 50.93
N LYS A 98 5.56 22.22 51.63
CA LYS A 98 5.86 20.92 51.01
C LYS A 98 4.70 20.42 50.16
N PHE A 99 3.46 20.55 50.63
CA PHE A 99 2.26 20.23 49.86
C PHE A 99 2.20 21.04 48.57
N THR A 100 2.40 22.36 48.64
CA THR A 100 2.40 23.23 47.45
C THR A 100 3.50 22.83 46.48
N SER A 101 4.71 22.55 46.96
CA SER A 101 5.84 22.10 46.13
C SER A 101 5.53 20.79 45.40
N VAL A 102 5.04 19.77 46.13
CA VAL A 102 4.65 18.48 45.53
C VAL A 102 3.50 18.67 44.55
N TYR A 103 2.49 19.47 44.91
CA TYR A 103 1.35 19.77 44.05
C TYR A 103 1.77 20.48 42.77
N GLN A 104 2.74 21.40 42.84
CA GLN A 104 3.35 22.04 41.68
C GLN A 104 4.09 21.04 40.80
N ILE A 105 4.90 20.12 41.36
CA ILE A 105 5.59 19.08 40.59
C ILE A 105 4.59 18.13 39.92
N LEU A 106 3.54 17.73 40.64
CA LEU A 106 2.47 16.89 40.10
C LEU A 106 1.80 17.54 38.89
N ASN A 107 1.41 18.81 39.01
CA ASN A 107 0.70 19.52 37.95
C ASN A 107 1.61 19.93 36.78
N SER A 108 2.85 20.35 37.04
CA SER A 108 3.75 20.87 36.01
C SER A 108 4.52 19.77 35.27
N GLN A 109 4.80 18.64 35.91
CA GLN A 109 5.65 17.60 35.34
C GLN A 109 4.94 16.25 35.20
N ILE A 110 4.33 15.75 36.28
CA ILE A 110 3.82 14.38 36.31
C ILE A 110 2.56 14.22 35.46
N PHE A 111 1.55 15.11 35.59
CA PHE A 111 0.34 15.01 34.79
C PHE A 111 0.58 15.22 33.29
N PRO A 112 1.37 16.22 32.84
CA PRO A 112 1.72 16.34 31.42
C PRO A 112 2.45 15.10 30.90
N LYS A 113 3.42 14.55 31.66
CA LYS A 113 4.12 13.32 31.26
C LYS A 113 3.17 12.13 31.15
N ARG A 114 2.23 11.97 32.08
CA ARG A 114 1.19 10.93 32.01
C ARG A 114 0.36 11.07 30.74
N ASP A 115 -0.05 12.29 30.40
CA ASP A 115 -0.91 12.53 29.23
C ASP A 115 -0.12 12.36 27.91
N GLN A 116 1.16 12.73 27.88
CA GLN A 116 2.08 12.39 26.79
C GLN A 116 2.23 10.88 26.61
N LEU A 117 2.41 10.12 27.70
CA LEU A 117 2.50 8.66 27.65
C LEU A 117 1.21 8.02 27.14
N LYS A 118 0.03 8.50 27.59
CA LYS A 118 -1.27 8.07 27.06
C LYS A 118 -1.40 8.35 25.56
N SER A 119 -0.98 9.53 25.11
CA SER A 119 -0.96 9.88 23.67
C SER A 119 -0.03 8.95 22.88
N GLN A 120 1.16 8.66 23.41
CA GLN A 120 2.13 7.71 22.84
C GLN A 120 1.54 6.30 22.71
N ILE A 121 0.91 5.78 23.77
CA ILE A 121 0.23 4.48 23.76
C ILE A 121 -0.83 4.44 22.65
N ASN A 122 -1.64 5.49 22.51
CA ASN A 122 -2.65 5.56 21.45
C ASN A 122 -2.02 5.56 20.05
N LYS A 123 -0.92 6.29 19.83
CA LYS A 123 -0.20 6.29 18.55
C LYS A 123 0.36 4.91 18.22
N ILE A 124 0.93 4.22 19.20
CA ILE A 124 1.43 2.85 19.03
C ILE A 124 0.29 1.89 18.71
N ASN A 125 -0.83 1.97 19.43
CA ASN A 125 -2.00 1.13 19.17
C ASN A 125 -2.55 1.33 17.75
N ASN A 126 -2.63 2.59 17.28
CA ASN A 126 -3.04 2.87 15.90
C ASN A 126 -2.06 2.23 14.90
N LYS A 127 -0.75 2.31 15.14
CA LYS A 127 0.26 1.65 14.30
C LYS A 127 0.15 0.13 14.31
N ILE A 128 -0.15 -0.47 15.47
CA ILE A 128 -0.44 -1.91 15.56
C ILE A 128 -1.65 -2.27 14.68
N SER A 129 -2.73 -1.49 14.73
CA SER A 129 -3.91 -1.71 13.90
C SER A 129 -3.62 -1.54 12.39
N GLU A 130 -2.83 -0.54 11.99
CA GLU A 130 -2.39 -0.36 10.60
C GLU A 130 -1.60 -1.58 10.10
N VAL A 131 -0.64 -2.07 10.89
CA VAL A 131 0.16 -3.25 10.54
C VAL A 131 -0.70 -4.51 10.45
N GLN A 132 -1.66 -4.68 11.36
CA GLN A 132 -2.61 -5.80 11.30
C GLN A 132 -3.50 -5.73 10.05
N ALA A 133 -3.98 -4.54 9.68
CA ALA A 133 -4.77 -4.35 8.47
C ALA A 133 -3.95 -4.65 7.20
N ALA A 134 -2.70 -4.16 7.13
CA ALA A 134 -1.79 -4.44 6.02
C ALA A 134 -1.51 -5.94 5.90
N LYS A 135 -1.23 -6.62 7.02
CA LYS A 135 -1.10 -8.09 7.04
C LYS A 135 -2.35 -8.78 6.50
N GLY A 136 -3.54 -8.40 6.98
CA GLY A 136 -4.80 -8.99 6.53
C GLY A 136 -5.06 -8.80 5.04
N PHE A 137 -4.68 -7.64 4.49
CA PHE A 137 -4.75 -7.38 3.06
C PHE A 137 -3.83 -8.31 2.26
N ILE A 138 -2.56 -8.41 2.65
CA ILE A 138 -1.58 -9.30 1.99
C ILE A 138 -2.02 -10.76 2.05
N GLU A 139 -2.49 -11.23 3.20
CA GLU A 139 -2.97 -12.62 3.33
C GLU A 139 -4.19 -12.91 2.44
N LYS A 140 -5.10 -11.95 2.29
CA LYS A 140 -6.28 -12.07 1.42
C LYS A 140 -5.85 -12.13 -0.05
N ASP A 141 -4.94 -11.25 -0.44
CA ASP A 141 -4.39 -11.18 -1.80
C ASP A 141 -3.68 -12.48 -2.17
N MET A 142 -2.76 -12.95 -1.33
CA MET A 142 -2.09 -14.25 -1.53
C MET A 142 -3.09 -15.40 -1.69
N LYS A 143 -4.09 -15.49 -0.80
CA LYS A 143 -5.11 -16.56 -0.89
C LYS A 143 -5.91 -16.47 -2.18
N SER A 144 -6.25 -15.27 -2.64
CA SER A 144 -6.96 -15.05 -3.90
C SER A 144 -6.15 -15.56 -5.09
N GLU A 145 -4.88 -15.15 -5.19
CA GLU A 145 -3.99 -15.55 -6.28
C GLU A 145 -3.74 -17.07 -6.30
N PHE A 146 -3.46 -17.67 -5.14
CA PHE A 146 -3.28 -19.12 -5.05
C PHE A 146 -4.56 -19.90 -5.35
N SER A 147 -5.74 -19.38 -4.99
CA SER A 147 -7.01 -20.00 -5.34
C SER A 147 -7.21 -20.00 -6.86
N ALA A 148 -6.98 -18.87 -7.51
CA ALA A 148 -7.13 -18.74 -8.97
C ALA A 148 -6.16 -19.67 -9.72
N LEU A 149 -4.90 -19.76 -9.27
CA LEU A 149 -3.91 -20.70 -9.81
C LEU A 149 -4.37 -22.15 -9.68
N ASN A 150 -4.87 -22.52 -8.50
CA ASN A 150 -5.32 -23.88 -8.23
C ASN A 150 -6.58 -24.23 -9.02
N GLU A 151 -7.51 -23.29 -9.21
CA GLU A 151 -8.70 -23.47 -10.05
C GLU A 151 -8.33 -23.74 -11.50
N ARG A 152 -7.39 -22.98 -12.08
CA ARG A 152 -6.89 -23.20 -13.45
C ARG A 152 -6.21 -24.56 -13.61
N LEU A 153 -5.39 -24.97 -12.64
CA LEU A 153 -4.77 -26.28 -12.64
C LEU A 153 -5.82 -27.40 -12.60
N ASN A 154 -6.77 -27.32 -11.66
CA ASN A 154 -7.81 -28.34 -11.50
C ASN A 154 -8.75 -28.41 -12.71
N SER A 155 -9.06 -27.27 -13.33
CA SER A 155 -9.87 -27.21 -14.54
C SER A 155 -9.16 -27.88 -15.73
N ASN A 156 -7.89 -27.56 -15.96
CA ASN A 156 -7.10 -28.18 -17.03
C ASN A 156 -6.91 -29.68 -16.79
N PHE A 157 -6.57 -30.07 -15.56
CA PHE A 157 -6.44 -31.46 -15.16
C PHE A 157 -7.76 -32.21 -15.37
N GLY A 158 -8.87 -31.69 -14.85
CA GLY A 158 -10.18 -32.32 -14.96
C GLY A 158 -10.62 -32.51 -16.40
N THR A 159 -10.35 -31.54 -17.28
CA THR A 159 -10.66 -31.64 -18.71
C THR A 159 -9.86 -32.75 -19.38
N LYS A 160 -8.53 -32.77 -19.19
CA LYS A 160 -7.66 -33.80 -19.77
C LYS A 160 -7.96 -35.20 -19.22
N PHE A 161 -8.20 -35.29 -17.92
CA PHE A 161 -8.55 -36.54 -17.26
C PHE A 161 -9.88 -37.10 -17.78
N ALA A 162 -10.90 -36.24 -17.95
CA ALA A 162 -12.19 -36.66 -18.48
C ALA A 162 -12.09 -37.18 -19.92
N LEU A 163 -11.23 -36.57 -20.76
CA LEU A 163 -10.97 -37.09 -22.11
C LEU A 163 -10.32 -38.46 -22.07
N LEU A 164 -9.28 -38.65 -21.26
CA LEU A 164 -8.64 -39.97 -21.09
C LEU A 164 -9.61 -41.01 -20.54
N GLU A 165 -10.44 -40.64 -19.56
CA GLU A 165 -11.44 -41.54 -18.99
C GLU A 165 -12.49 -41.94 -20.02
N TYR A 166 -12.92 -41.00 -20.86
CA TYR A 166 -13.82 -41.29 -21.99
C TYR A 166 -13.19 -42.27 -22.98
N ASP A 167 -11.95 -42.04 -23.39
CA ASP A 167 -11.23 -42.93 -24.32
C ASP A 167 -11.09 -44.35 -23.73
N VAL A 168 -10.78 -44.45 -22.42
CA VAL A 168 -10.74 -45.74 -21.70
C VAL A 168 -12.09 -46.44 -21.71
N GLN A 169 -13.19 -45.71 -21.45
CA GLN A 169 -14.54 -46.29 -21.46
C GLN A 169 -14.95 -46.74 -22.86
N GLU A 170 -14.58 -45.99 -23.89
CA GLU A 170 -14.84 -46.39 -25.28
C GLU A 170 -14.10 -47.67 -25.64
N LEU A 171 -12.80 -47.76 -25.33
CA LEU A 171 -12.00 -48.96 -25.56
C LEU A 171 -12.53 -50.17 -24.77
N GLN A 172 -12.96 -49.96 -23.53
CA GLN A 172 -13.57 -51.03 -22.73
C GLN A 172 -14.88 -51.53 -23.36
N SER A 173 -15.73 -50.62 -23.86
CA SER A 173 -16.95 -51.02 -24.57
C SER A 173 -16.66 -51.80 -25.84
N ASP A 174 -15.57 -51.49 -26.55
CA ASP A 174 -15.18 -52.24 -27.75
C ASP A 174 -14.61 -53.63 -27.39
N LEU A 175 -13.83 -53.74 -26.30
CA LEU A 175 -13.37 -55.02 -25.76
C LEU A 175 -14.55 -55.91 -25.34
N ASP A 176 -15.53 -55.37 -24.63
CA ASP A 176 -16.72 -56.13 -24.20
C ASP A 176 -17.50 -56.70 -25.40
N ARG A 177 -17.54 -55.98 -26.53
CA ARG A 177 -18.16 -56.46 -27.79
C ARG A 177 -17.35 -57.59 -28.43
N ILE A 178 -16.02 -57.49 -28.42
CA ILE A 178 -15.15 -58.56 -28.91
C ILE A 178 -15.34 -59.81 -28.05
N ASP A 179 -15.33 -59.67 -26.72
CA ASP A 179 -15.53 -60.78 -25.79
C ASP A 179 -16.92 -61.42 -25.96
N TYR A 180 -17.96 -60.62 -26.25
CA TYR A 180 -19.29 -61.14 -26.60
C TYR A 180 -19.25 -62.06 -27.84
N VAL A 181 -18.60 -61.62 -28.92
CA VAL A 181 -18.44 -62.41 -30.15
C VAL A 181 -17.64 -63.69 -29.87
N VAL A 182 -16.52 -63.57 -29.16
CA VAL A 182 -15.65 -64.71 -28.79
C VAL A 182 -16.42 -65.74 -27.97
N ASN A 183 -17.14 -65.31 -26.94
CA ASN A 183 -17.91 -66.20 -26.08
C ASN A 183 -19.10 -66.84 -26.82
N SER A 184 -19.74 -66.10 -27.72
CA SER A 184 -20.84 -66.62 -28.55
C SER A 184 -20.37 -67.74 -29.49
N ILE A 185 -19.17 -67.60 -30.07
CA ILE A 185 -18.55 -68.65 -30.90
C ILE A 185 -18.09 -69.85 -30.05
N HIS A 186 -17.50 -69.63 -28.88
CA HIS A 186 -17.10 -70.75 -28.01
C HIS A 186 -18.29 -71.58 -27.53
N GLY A 187 -19.42 -70.93 -27.19
CA GLY A 187 -20.65 -71.61 -26.80
C GLY A 187 -21.33 -72.38 -27.95
N ALA A 188 -21.15 -71.93 -29.19
CA ALA A 188 -21.70 -72.57 -30.39
C ALA A 188 -21.18 -74.00 -30.62
N ASN A 189 -20.00 -74.34 -30.10
CA ASN A 189 -19.43 -75.70 -30.22
C ASN A 189 -20.31 -76.77 -29.58
N SER A 190 -21.22 -76.41 -28.67
CA SER A 190 -22.16 -77.33 -28.02
C SER A 190 -23.58 -77.29 -28.58
N ASP A 191 -23.96 -76.23 -29.30
CA ASP A 191 -25.31 -76.04 -29.85
C ASP A 191 -25.27 -75.37 -31.25
N ILE A 192 -25.27 -76.22 -32.27
CA ILE A 192 -25.19 -75.81 -33.69
C ILE A 192 -26.43 -75.00 -34.12
N GLN A 193 -27.63 -75.37 -33.64
CA GLN A 193 -28.85 -74.66 -34.02
C GLN A 193 -28.92 -73.27 -33.39
N GLY A 194 -28.52 -73.15 -32.12
CA GLY A 194 -28.40 -71.86 -31.43
C GLY A 194 -27.43 -70.90 -32.13
N PHE A 195 -26.31 -71.42 -32.64
CA PHE A 195 -25.36 -70.65 -33.45
C PHE A 195 -25.97 -70.15 -34.77
N LEU A 196 -26.59 -71.03 -35.55
CA LEU A 196 -27.17 -70.65 -36.84
C LEU A 196 -28.24 -69.56 -36.69
N ASN A 197 -29.02 -69.60 -35.60
CA ASN A 197 -30.02 -68.58 -35.29
C ASN A 197 -29.41 -67.21 -34.95
N LYS A 198 -28.19 -67.18 -34.39
CA LYS A 198 -27.46 -65.94 -34.00
C LYS A 198 -26.38 -65.51 -35.00
N TYR A 199 -26.15 -66.30 -36.04
CA TYR A 199 -25.03 -66.11 -36.96
C TYR A 199 -25.01 -64.71 -37.59
N THR A 200 -26.18 -64.21 -38.00
CA THR A 200 -26.29 -62.86 -38.59
C THR A 200 -25.90 -61.78 -37.60
N GLU A 201 -26.38 -61.85 -36.35
CA GLU A 201 -26.04 -60.91 -35.28
C GLU A 201 -24.53 -60.92 -34.98
N ILE A 202 -23.94 -62.11 -34.86
CA ILE A 202 -22.50 -62.27 -34.60
C ILE A 202 -21.68 -61.70 -35.77
N ARG A 203 -22.06 -62.01 -37.01
CA ARG A 203 -21.38 -61.51 -38.21
C ARG A 203 -21.48 -59.99 -38.28
N ASP A 204 -22.67 -59.43 -38.15
CA ASP A 204 -22.89 -57.99 -38.24
C ASP A 204 -22.14 -57.23 -37.12
N THR A 205 -22.05 -57.81 -35.91
CA THR A 205 -21.24 -57.26 -34.81
C THR A 205 -19.75 -57.35 -35.12
N THR A 206 -19.29 -58.44 -35.73
CA THR A 206 -17.89 -58.61 -36.16
C THR A 206 -17.52 -57.60 -37.24
N ASP A 207 -18.38 -57.42 -38.24
CA ASP A 207 -18.19 -56.44 -39.31
C ASP A 207 -18.14 -55.01 -38.74
N LEU A 208 -18.99 -54.70 -37.75
CA LEU A 208 -18.96 -53.41 -37.04
C LEU A 208 -17.65 -53.19 -36.29
N ILE A 209 -17.15 -54.19 -35.56
CA ILE A 209 -15.87 -54.12 -34.84
C ILE A 209 -14.72 -53.90 -35.82
N LEU A 210 -14.67 -54.67 -36.92
CA LEU A 210 -13.63 -54.57 -37.94
C LEU A 210 -13.65 -53.22 -38.69
N ALA A 211 -14.85 -52.67 -38.92
CA ALA A 211 -15.00 -51.41 -39.61
C ALA A 211 -14.64 -50.20 -38.75
N LYS A 212 -14.69 -50.32 -37.41
CA LYS A 212 -14.39 -49.21 -36.50
C LYS A 212 -12.87 -49.06 -36.31
N PRO A 213 -12.23 -47.99 -36.83
CA PRO A 213 -10.84 -47.73 -36.51
C PRO A 213 -10.71 -47.32 -35.04
N PHE A 214 -9.67 -47.78 -34.36
CA PHE A 214 -9.34 -47.32 -33.00
C PHE A 214 -8.13 -46.39 -33.04
N ARG A 215 -8.11 -45.41 -32.13
CA ARG A 215 -6.99 -44.47 -32.01
C ARG A 215 -5.83 -45.14 -31.29
N THR A 216 -4.68 -45.20 -31.94
CA THR A 216 -3.43 -45.74 -31.36
C THR A 216 -2.62 -44.68 -30.63
N GLU A 217 -2.77 -43.42 -31.02
CA GLU A 217 -2.03 -42.29 -30.45
C GLU A 217 -2.90 -41.56 -29.43
N ILE A 218 -2.33 -41.27 -28.26
CA ILE A 218 -2.97 -40.51 -27.20
C ILE A 218 -2.53 -39.05 -27.37
N ASP A 219 -3.42 -38.19 -27.84
CA ASP A 219 -3.16 -36.76 -28.14
C ASP A 219 -3.08 -35.85 -26.88
N ILE A 220 -2.82 -36.44 -25.72
CA ILE A 220 -2.82 -35.71 -24.43
C ILE A 220 -1.42 -35.73 -23.86
N ASP A 221 -0.73 -34.60 -24.00
CA ASP A 221 0.56 -34.38 -23.36
C ASP A 221 0.39 -34.15 -21.83
N PRO A 222 1.02 -34.97 -20.97
CA PRO A 222 1.04 -34.77 -19.52
C PRO A 222 1.76 -33.49 -19.07
N TYR A 223 2.72 -32.99 -19.86
CA TYR A 223 3.57 -31.86 -19.46
C TYR A 223 2.97 -30.49 -19.74
N SER A 224 1.87 -30.45 -20.49
CA SER A 224 1.10 -29.25 -20.84
C SER A 224 0.15 -28.75 -19.74
N LEU A 225 0.17 -29.33 -18.55
CA LEU A 225 -0.52 -28.74 -17.40
C LEU A 225 0.09 -27.37 -17.05
N PRO A 226 -0.71 -26.38 -16.61
CA PRO A 226 -0.20 -25.06 -16.27
C PRO A 226 0.94 -25.11 -15.24
N LYS A 227 2.07 -24.47 -15.55
CA LYS A 227 3.25 -24.35 -14.67
C LYS A 227 3.49 -22.90 -14.26
N GLU A 228 2.39 -22.19 -14.01
CA GLU A 228 2.39 -20.74 -13.74
C GLU A 228 3.35 -20.35 -12.61
N LEU A 229 3.54 -21.18 -11.58
CA LEU A 229 4.54 -20.91 -10.53
C LEU A 229 5.98 -20.90 -11.02
N SER A 230 6.33 -21.78 -11.97
CA SER A 230 7.67 -21.78 -12.57
C SER A 230 7.85 -20.56 -13.48
N GLU A 231 6.82 -20.22 -14.27
CA GLU A 231 6.83 -19.03 -15.14
C GLU A 231 6.94 -17.74 -14.32
N ILE A 232 6.19 -17.63 -13.21
CA ILE A 232 6.31 -16.51 -12.27
C ILE A 232 7.73 -16.44 -11.70
N ARG A 233 8.32 -17.56 -11.28
CA ARG A 233 9.70 -17.59 -10.77
C ARG A 233 10.71 -17.13 -11.81
N GLU A 234 10.56 -17.59 -13.05
CA GLU A 234 11.43 -17.18 -14.16
C GLU A 234 11.31 -15.67 -14.43
N ASN A 235 10.08 -15.15 -14.49
CA ASN A 235 9.82 -13.72 -14.65
C ASN A 235 10.40 -12.89 -13.50
N VAL A 236 10.29 -13.37 -12.25
CA VAL A 236 10.90 -12.71 -11.08
C VAL A 236 12.42 -12.70 -11.17
N VAL A 237 13.05 -13.76 -11.69
CA VAL A 237 14.50 -13.80 -11.93
C VAL A 237 14.93 -12.80 -13.01
N GLN A 238 14.11 -12.57 -14.04
CA GLN A 238 14.40 -11.58 -15.09
C GLN A 238 14.12 -10.13 -14.66
N TYR A 239 13.29 -9.93 -13.63
CA TYR A 239 12.86 -8.60 -13.18
C TYR A 239 13.99 -7.62 -12.81
N PRO A 240 15.09 -8.03 -12.13
CA PRO A 240 16.21 -7.14 -11.84
C PRO A 240 16.87 -6.58 -13.11
N ALA A 241 17.00 -7.40 -14.16
CA ALA A 241 17.57 -6.96 -15.44
C ALA A 241 16.67 -5.91 -16.12
N LEU A 242 15.36 -6.16 -16.13
CA LEU A 242 14.36 -5.21 -16.62
C LEU A 242 14.36 -3.91 -15.83
N LYS A 243 14.47 -3.98 -14.50
CA LYS A 243 14.55 -2.79 -13.63
C LYS A 243 15.80 -1.96 -13.91
N ASN A 244 16.95 -2.59 -14.07
CA ASN A 244 18.20 -1.91 -14.41
C ASN A 244 18.11 -1.24 -15.80
N LEU A 245 17.48 -1.90 -16.77
CA LEU A 245 17.24 -1.34 -18.10
C LEU A 245 16.34 -0.11 -18.03
N LEU A 246 15.27 -0.16 -17.23
CA LEU A 246 14.38 0.99 -17.02
C LEU A 246 15.12 2.15 -16.35
N GLN A 247 15.90 1.90 -15.31
CA GLN A 247 16.73 2.92 -14.67
C GLN A 247 17.71 3.56 -15.66
N THR A 248 18.37 2.75 -16.48
CA THR A 248 19.29 3.24 -17.53
C THR A 248 18.55 4.09 -18.55
N LYS A 249 17.34 3.67 -18.94
CA LYS A 249 16.49 4.44 -19.86
C LYS A 249 16.08 5.78 -19.25
N ASP A 250 15.70 5.80 -17.98
CA ASP A 250 15.32 7.03 -17.27
C ASP A 250 16.51 7.99 -17.14
N GLU A 251 17.71 7.48 -16.86
CA GLU A 251 18.94 8.28 -16.85
C GLU A 251 19.25 8.88 -18.22
N ILE A 252 19.08 8.11 -19.30
CA ILE A 252 19.26 8.60 -20.67
C ILE A 252 18.20 9.67 -21.00
N ILE A 253 16.94 9.41 -20.68
CA ILE A 253 15.86 10.37 -20.88
C ILE A 253 16.19 11.66 -20.17
N TRP A 254 16.56 11.60 -18.88
CA TRP A 254 16.93 12.77 -18.08
C TRP A 254 18.10 13.55 -18.68
N LYS A 255 19.15 12.85 -19.14
CA LYS A 255 20.29 13.47 -19.82
C LYS A 255 19.84 14.19 -21.09
N LEU A 256 19.04 13.54 -21.93
CA LEU A 256 18.54 14.12 -23.17
C LEU A 256 17.61 15.31 -22.93
N THR A 257 16.67 15.22 -21.98
CA THR A 257 15.81 16.37 -21.64
C THR A 257 16.64 17.53 -21.09
N HIS A 258 17.64 17.26 -20.25
CA HIS A 258 18.46 18.33 -19.71
C HIS A 258 19.37 18.95 -20.78
N GLU A 259 19.92 18.14 -21.69
CA GLU A 259 20.68 18.63 -22.85
C GLU A 259 19.83 19.49 -23.77
N VAL A 260 18.58 19.09 -24.06
CA VAL A 260 17.65 19.89 -24.86
C VAL A 260 17.36 21.23 -24.18
N VAL A 261 17.03 21.21 -22.88
CA VAL A 261 16.76 22.46 -22.12
C VAL A 261 17.98 23.38 -22.06
N ASN A 262 19.17 22.83 -21.82
CA ASN A 262 20.41 23.60 -21.81
C ASN A 262 20.76 24.15 -23.19
N ASN A 263 20.47 23.41 -24.26
CA ASN A 263 20.70 23.89 -25.62
C ASN A 263 19.68 24.96 -26.01
N THR A 264 18.40 24.81 -25.65
CA THR A 264 17.40 25.86 -25.88
C THR A 264 17.71 27.12 -25.08
N SER A 265 18.16 27.01 -23.82
CA SER A 265 18.52 28.20 -23.04
C SER A 265 19.73 28.93 -23.65
N LYS A 266 20.73 28.19 -24.15
CA LYS A 266 21.87 28.79 -24.87
C LYS A 266 21.46 29.46 -26.18
N VAL A 267 20.50 28.88 -26.90
CA VAL A 267 19.94 29.50 -28.12
C VAL A 267 19.16 30.76 -27.76
N ASP A 268 18.36 30.74 -26.68
CA ASP A 268 17.62 31.91 -26.20
C ASP A 268 18.56 33.03 -25.75
N GLU A 269 19.64 32.71 -25.04
CA GLU A 269 20.68 33.68 -24.66
C GLU A 269 21.38 34.30 -25.88
N ASN A 270 21.70 33.47 -26.88
CA ASN A 270 22.33 33.96 -28.11
C ASN A 270 21.38 34.85 -28.93
N THR A 271 20.12 34.44 -29.08
CA THR A 271 19.11 35.24 -29.80
C THR A 271 18.82 36.55 -29.07
N GLN A 272 18.81 36.57 -27.73
CA GLN A 272 18.70 37.80 -26.94
C GLN A 272 19.90 38.75 -27.16
N LYS A 273 21.12 38.22 -27.24
CA LYS A 273 22.31 39.02 -27.55
C LYS A 273 22.23 39.62 -28.94
N GLU A 274 21.87 38.82 -29.94
CA GLU A 274 21.67 39.32 -31.30
C GLU A 274 20.60 40.42 -31.31
N LEU A 275 19.43 40.18 -30.72
CA LEU A 275 18.34 41.18 -30.61
C LEU A 275 18.81 42.49 -29.96
N ALA A 276 19.63 42.42 -28.92
CA ALA A 276 20.21 43.61 -28.28
C ALA A 276 21.18 44.35 -29.22
N GLU A 277 21.98 43.63 -30.00
CA GLU A 277 22.85 44.22 -31.03
C GLU A 277 22.03 44.89 -32.14
N TRP A 278 20.96 44.25 -32.62
CA TRP A 278 20.03 44.82 -33.60
C TRP A 278 19.33 46.07 -33.07
N ALA A 279 18.90 46.06 -31.80
CA ALA A 279 18.29 47.23 -31.16
C ALA A 279 19.28 48.39 -31.07
N ASN A 280 20.52 48.13 -30.62
CA ASN A 280 21.59 49.13 -30.58
C ASN A 280 21.93 49.68 -31.97
N LEU A 281 21.98 48.81 -32.99
CA LEU A 281 22.23 49.23 -34.37
C LEU A 281 21.08 50.12 -34.89
N THR A 282 19.85 49.72 -34.60
CA THR A 282 18.64 50.48 -34.97
C THR A 282 18.61 51.84 -34.28
N GLU A 283 19.02 51.93 -33.01
CA GLU A 283 19.14 53.19 -32.27
C GLU A 283 20.26 54.09 -32.81
N LYS A 284 21.39 53.51 -33.22
CA LYS A 284 22.44 54.25 -33.94
C LYS A 284 21.92 54.82 -35.26
N PHE A 285 21.24 54.01 -36.07
CA PHE A 285 20.67 54.50 -37.33
C PHE A 285 19.52 55.50 -37.11
N SER A 286 18.70 55.32 -36.07
CA SER A 286 17.62 56.26 -35.76
C SER A 286 18.15 57.62 -35.28
N SER A 287 19.21 57.62 -34.47
CA SER A 287 19.90 58.84 -34.05
C SER A 287 20.63 59.53 -35.20
N GLU A 288 21.26 58.78 -36.12
CA GLU A 288 21.80 59.33 -37.36
C GLU A 288 20.70 59.94 -38.24
N LEU A 289 19.58 59.26 -38.43
CA LEU A 289 18.43 59.77 -39.19
C LEU A 289 17.81 61.02 -38.53
N ALA A 290 17.70 61.04 -37.20
CA ALA A 290 17.22 62.21 -36.45
C ALA A 290 18.12 63.42 -36.67
N ARG A 291 19.45 63.21 -36.75
CA ARG A 291 20.41 64.27 -37.07
C ARG A 291 20.19 64.88 -38.46
N TYR A 292 19.70 64.09 -39.42
CA TYR A 292 19.35 64.58 -40.77
C TYR A 292 17.95 65.17 -40.84
N ARG A 293 17.09 64.92 -39.84
CA ARG A 293 15.75 65.49 -39.77
C ARG A 293 15.82 66.92 -39.24
N MET A 294 16.30 67.84 -40.08
CA MET A 294 16.15 69.26 -39.82
C MET A 294 14.66 69.59 -39.87
N ILE A 295 14.14 70.29 -38.87
CA ILE A 295 12.75 70.76 -38.85
C ILE A 295 12.79 72.26 -38.61
N CYS A 296 11.97 73.02 -39.34
CA CYS A 296 11.87 74.45 -39.08
C CYS A 296 11.16 74.69 -37.74
N GLU A 297 11.78 75.45 -36.86
CA GLU A 297 11.26 75.74 -35.52
C GLU A 297 9.90 76.48 -35.54
N TYR A 298 9.67 77.30 -36.56
CA TYR A 298 8.45 78.10 -36.65
C TYR A 298 7.25 77.35 -37.23
N CYS A 299 7.46 76.54 -38.27
CA CYS A 299 6.37 75.85 -38.96
C CYS A 299 6.28 74.34 -38.68
N GLY A 300 7.30 73.74 -38.07
CA GLY A 300 7.35 72.31 -37.79
C GLY A 300 7.49 71.43 -39.05
N ILE A 301 7.74 72.04 -40.23
CA ILE A 301 7.91 71.29 -41.48
C ILE A 301 9.36 70.78 -41.56
N PRO A 302 9.59 69.49 -41.88
CA PRO A 302 10.93 68.97 -42.11
C PRO A 302 11.59 69.71 -43.29
N LEU A 303 12.84 70.12 -43.07
CA LEU A 303 13.67 70.84 -44.02
C LEU A 303 14.60 69.85 -44.70
N ASP A 304 14.40 69.67 -46.00
CA ASP A 304 15.36 69.02 -46.88
C ASP A 304 16.41 70.03 -47.34
N ASN A 305 17.52 69.57 -47.92
CA ASN A 305 18.60 70.44 -48.41
C ASN A 305 18.13 71.57 -49.34
N ILE A 306 16.98 71.40 -49.98
CA ILE A 306 16.37 72.39 -50.87
C ILE A 306 15.52 73.41 -50.07
N SER A 307 14.79 72.96 -49.05
CA SER A 307 13.85 73.80 -48.29
C SER A 307 14.50 74.52 -47.10
N VAL A 308 15.73 74.17 -46.68
CA VAL A 308 16.46 74.90 -45.61
C VAL A 308 16.55 76.42 -45.89
N ASN A 309 16.58 76.83 -47.15
CA ASN A 309 16.68 78.24 -47.54
C ASN A 309 15.37 78.86 -48.04
N THR A 310 14.25 78.15 -48.02
CA THR A 310 12.97 78.73 -48.45
C THR A 310 12.38 79.64 -47.36
N ASN A 311 11.42 80.47 -47.76
CA ASN A 311 10.74 81.36 -46.81
C ASN A 311 9.75 80.55 -45.96
N CYS A 312 9.84 80.71 -44.64
CA CYS A 312 8.89 80.07 -43.75
C CYS A 312 7.58 80.86 -43.73
N SER A 313 6.47 80.19 -44.04
CA SER A 313 5.15 80.83 -44.07
C SER A 313 4.70 81.43 -42.74
N ARG A 314 5.25 80.94 -41.61
CA ARG A 314 4.95 81.45 -40.26
C ARG A 314 5.97 82.46 -39.74
N ASN A 315 7.14 82.56 -40.37
CA ASN A 315 8.17 83.53 -39.97
C ASN A 315 8.04 84.75 -40.89
N LEU A 316 7.35 85.80 -40.42
CA LEU A 316 6.95 87.00 -41.15
C LEU A 316 8.16 87.80 -41.70
N GLY A 317 8.82 87.26 -42.73
CA GLY A 317 9.91 87.89 -43.48
C GLY A 317 11.28 87.24 -43.35
N ASN A 318 11.45 86.17 -42.56
CA ASN A 318 12.73 85.50 -42.36
C ASN A 318 12.73 84.05 -42.88
N ARG A 319 13.88 83.59 -43.41
CA ARG A 319 14.07 82.21 -43.91
C ARG A 319 13.81 81.19 -42.81
N HIS A 320 13.60 79.93 -43.18
CA HIS A 320 13.50 78.85 -42.20
C HIS A 320 14.72 78.86 -41.28
N TYR A 321 14.47 79.04 -39.98
CA TYR A 321 15.49 78.90 -38.95
C TYR A 321 15.48 77.46 -38.47
N PHE A 322 16.65 76.86 -38.43
CA PHE A 322 16.87 75.49 -37.96
C PHE A 322 17.44 75.55 -36.56
N ASN A 323 16.72 74.96 -35.62
CA ASN A 323 17.29 74.60 -34.33
C ASN A 323 17.70 73.13 -34.42
N LYS A 324 18.94 72.80 -34.06
CA LYS A 324 19.31 71.40 -33.91
C LYS A 324 18.45 70.85 -32.77
N ILE A 325 17.57 69.92 -33.09
CA ILE A 325 16.92 69.11 -32.06
C ILE A 325 18.06 68.30 -31.44
N ASN A 326 18.44 68.64 -30.21
CA ASN A 326 19.41 67.87 -29.44
C ASN A 326 18.81 66.53 -29.05
#